data_AF-A0A7V5V4I2-F1
#
_entry.id   AF-A0A7V5V4I2-F1
#
_cell.length_a   1.000
_cell.length_b   1.000
_cell.length_c   1.000
_cell.angle_alpha   90.00
_cell.angle_beta   90.00
_cell.angle_gamma   90.00
#
_symmetry.space_group_name_H-M   'P 1'
#
loop_
_entity.id
_entity.type
_entity.pdbx_description
1 polymer ?
#
loop_
_entity_poly.entity_id
_entity_poly.type
_entity_poly.pdbx_seq_one_letter_code
_entity_poly.pdbx_strand_id
1 'polypeptide(L)'
;ALNEIDHAEVVTLRRLLRDQPGTDCSRIVAYSTMEPCLMCFSTMLLSGVRGFVYGYEDLMGGGTNLPLYQLNPLYAEMQARVNVEAGVLRNECLALFQRFFQHYSYWQDSLLCRYTLAQPLQDT
;
A
#
# COMPACT_ATOMS: atom_id res chain seq x y z
N ALA A 1 -21.30 -3.82 6.24
CA ALA A 1 -21.21 -4.25 4.83
C ALA A 1 -19.79 -4.01 4.38
N LEU A 2 -19.17 -4.98 3.69
CA LEU A 2 -17.87 -4.78 3.04
C LEU A 2 -18.06 -3.90 1.80
N ASN A 3 -17.15 -2.98 1.55
CA ASN A 3 -17.18 -2.10 0.38
C ASN A 3 -15.77 -1.82 -0.17
N GLU A 4 -15.70 -1.01 -1.21
CA GLU A 4 -14.45 -0.68 -1.92
C GLU A 4 -13.41 0.07 -1.06
N ILE A 5 -13.78 0.62 0.10
CA ILE A 5 -12.84 1.30 1.00
C ILE A 5 -12.25 0.38 2.07
N ASP A 6 -12.71 -0.87 2.19
CA ASP A 6 -12.27 -1.84 3.21
C ASP A 6 -10.96 -2.55 2.83
N HIS A 7 -10.00 -1.78 2.29
CA HIS A 7 -8.63 -2.22 2.08
C HIS A 7 -7.92 -2.53 3.40
N ALA A 8 -6.92 -3.41 3.36
CA ALA A 8 -6.22 -3.91 4.54
C ALA A 8 -5.65 -2.77 5.41
N GLU A 9 -5.10 -1.74 4.78
CA GLU A 9 -4.49 -0.58 5.40
C GLU A 9 -5.52 0.29 6.13
N VAL A 10 -6.66 0.56 5.48
CA VAL A 10 -7.76 1.34 6.05
C VAL A 10 -8.38 0.60 7.23
N VAL A 11 -8.64 -0.70 7.08
CA VAL A 11 -9.21 -1.54 8.14
C VAL A 11 -8.23 -1.61 9.33
N THR A 12 -6.94 -1.77 9.08
CA THR A 12 -5.90 -1.84 10.13
C THR A 12 -5.82 -0.52 10.90
N LEU A 13 -5.76 0.61 10.20
CA LEU A 13 -5.71 1.93 10.81
C LEU A 13 -6.97 2.23 11.64
N ARG A 14 -8.16 1.91 11.11
CA ARG A 14 -9.42 2.07 11.84
C ARG A 14 -9.45 1.23 13.11
N ARG A 15 -8.94 0.00 13.06
CA ARG A 15 -8.84 -0.87 14.26
C ARG A 15 -7.88 -0.27 15.28
N LEU A 16 -6.69 0.14 14.86
CA LEU A 16 -5.71 0.78 15.73
C LEU A 16 -6.30 2.00 16.46
N LEU A 17 -6.90 2.94 15.73
CA LEU A 17 -7.41 4.19 16.32
C LEU A 17 -8.62 3.97 17.22
N ARG A 18 -9.41 2.92 16.97
CA ARG A 18 -10.51 2.52 17.86
C ARG A 18 -9.98 1.89 19.15
N ASP A 19 -9.01 1.00 19.04
CA ASP A 19 -8.52 0.21 20.17
C ASP A 19 -7.49 0.99 21.01
N GLN A 20 -6.80 1.97 20.41
CA GLN A 20 -5.81 2.85 21.03
C GLN A 20 -6.08 4.32 20.64
N PRO A 21 -7.12 4.95 21.19
CA PRO A 21 -7.41 6.36 20.91
C PRO A 21 -6.25 7.25 21.39
N GLY A 22 -5.91 8.27 20.60
CA GLY A 22 -4.81 9.20 20.91
C GLY A 22 -3.41 8.70 20.51
N THR A 23 -3.31 7.58 19.79
CA THR A 23 -2.05 7.10 19.23
C THR A 23 -1.36 8.17 18.37
N ASP A 24 -0.08 8.42 18.65
CA ASP A 24 0.77 9.28 17.81
C ASP A 24 1.20 8.52 16.55
N CYS A 25 0.38 8.61 15.50
CA CYS A 25 0.63 7.94 14.23
C CYS A 25 1.93 8.37 13.54
N SER A 26 2.54 9.50 13.92
CA SER A 26 3.82 9.94 13.34
C SER A 26 4.98 9.00 13.67
N ARG A 27 4.81 8.17 14.71
CA ARG A 27 5.78 7.15 15.14
C ARG A 27 5.50 5.76 14.56
N ILE A 28 4.46 5.62 13.75
CA ILE A 28 4.05 4.34 13.18
C ILE A 28 4.67 4.14 11.82
N VAL A 29 5.07 2.89 11.57
CA VAL A 29 5.44 2.39 10.26
C VAL A 29 4.36 1.40 9.81
N ALA A 30 3.72 1.67 8.69
CA ALA A 30 2.72 0.80 8.10
C ALA A 30 3.41 -0.26 7.21
N TYR A 31 3.17 -1.53 7.50
CA TYR A 31 3.64 -2.66 6.69
C TYR A 31 2.47 -3.21 5.87
N SER A 32 2.66 -3.38 4.57
CA SER A 32 1.68 -3.99 3.67
C SER A 32 2.33 -4.99 2.74
N THR A 33 1.62 -6.07 2.39
CA THR A 33 2.14 -7.05 1.41
C THR A 33 2.20 -6.49 0.00
N MET A 34 1.36 -5.49 -0.29
CA MET A 34 1.32 -4.77 -1.56
C MET A 34 1.45 -3.28 -1.31
N GLU A 35 2.03 -2.55 -2.26
CA GLU A 35 2.09 -1.10 -2.23
C GLU A 35 0.70 -0.49 -1.96
N PRO A 36 0.57 0.40 -0.97
CA PRO A 36 -0.70 1.04 -0.71
C PRO A 36 -1.21 1.82 -1.92
N CYS A 37 -2.47 1.59 -2.29
CA CYS A 37 -3.10 2.36 -3.36
C CYS A 37 -3.23 3.85 -2.97
N LEU A 38 -3.50 4.72 -3.95
CA LEU A 38 -3.64 6.16 -3.71
C LEU A 38 -4.59 6.53 -2.56
N MET A 39 -5.73 5.83 -2.43
CA MET A 39 -6.67 6.02 -1.31
C MET A 39 -5.99 5.71 0.03
N CYS A 40 -5.42 4.50 0.16
CA CYS A 40 -4.83 4.03 1.40
C CYS A 40 -3.63 4.88 1.83
N PHE A 41 -2.76 5.21 0.87
CA PHE A 41 -1.63 6.11 1.10
C PHE A 41 -2.09 7.48 1.62
N SER A 42 -3.05 8.10 0.94
CA SER A 42 -3.58 9.41 1.35
C SER A 42 -4.27 9.37 2.71
N THR A 43 -5.05 8.32 3.00
CA THR A 43 -5.70 8.11 4.31
C THR A 43 -4.66 8.00 5.42
N MET A 44 -3.59 7.22 5.21
CA MET A 44 -2.52 7.07 6.20
C MET A 44 -1.74 8.38 6.41
N LEU A 45 -1.44 9.13 5.35
CA LEU A 45 -0.80 10.44 5.44
C LEU A 45 -1.63 11.42 6.29
N LEU A 46 -2.94 11.53 6.00
CA LEU A 46 -3.86 12.39 6.75
C LEU A 46 -4.01 11.96 8.21
N SER A 47 -3.83 10.67 8.48
CA SER A 47 -3.89 10.13 9.85
C SER A 47 -2.58 10.28 10.62
N GLY A 48 -1.54 10.85 10.00
CA GLY A 48 -0.26 11.14 10.64
C GLY A 48 0.84 10.11 10.38
N VAL A 49 0.56 8.99 9.71
CA VAL A 49 1.57 7.97 9.39
C VAL A 49 2.56 8.53 8.36
N ARG A 50 3.84 8.25 8.57
CA ARG A 50 4.94 8.75 7.72
C ARG A 50 5.88 7.65 7.23
N GLY A 51 5.93 6.51 7.91
CA GLY A 51 6.70 5.34 7.47
C GLY A 51 5.82 4.33 6.74
N PHE A 52 6.26 3.91 5.55
CA PHE A 52 5.58 2.90 4.74
C PHE A 52 6.60 1.84 4.32
N VAL A 53 6.25 0.58 4.54
CA VAL A 53 7.01 -0.58 4.10
C VAL A 53 6.08 -1.46 3.29
N TYR A 54 6.49 -1.86 2.09
CA TYR A 54 5.72 -2.82 1.32
C TYR A 54 6.57 -3.84 0.58
N GLY A 55 5.97 -5.00 0.33
CA GLY A 55 6.63 -6.10 -0.37
C GLY A 55 6.53 -5.99 -1.89
N TYR A 56 5.32 -6.06 -2.43
CA TYR A 56 5.09 -6.07 -3.88
C TYR A 56 4.56 -4.71 -4.38
N GLU A 57 5.20 -4.15 -5.40
CA GLU A 57 4.77 -2.89 -6.04
C GLU A 57 3.42 -3.02 -6.76
N ASP A 58 2.63 -1.94 -6.78
CA ASP A 58 1.38 -1.87 -7.53
C ASP A 58 1.57 -1.00 -8.77
N LEU A 59 1.81 -1.65 -9.91
CA LEU A 59 1.99 -0.97 -11.19
C LEU A 59 0.76 -0.16 -11.63
N MET A 60 -0.43 -0.49 -11.15
CA MET A 60 -1.69 0.04 -11.66
C MET A 60 -2.28 1.15 -10.77
N GLY A 61 -2.20 0.98 -9.46
CA GLY A 61 -2.84 1.85 -8.47
C GLY A 61 -1.94 2.35 -7.35
N GLY A 62 -0.63 2.01 -7.38
CA GLY A 62 0.34 2.36 -6.36
C GLY A 62 0.34 3.86 -6.07
N GLY A 63 0.19 4.20 -4.79
CA GLY A 63 0.07 5.59 -4.35
C GLY A 63 1.38 6.20 -3.84
N THR A 64 2.41 5.40 -3.57
CA THR A 64 3.58 5.87 -2.80
C THR A 64 4.52 6.76 -3.60
N ASN A 65 4.41 6.74 -4.93
CA ASN A 65 5.15 7.59 -5.87
C ASN A 65 4.46 8.95 -6.16
N LEU A 66 3.32 9.25 -5.52
CA LEU A 66 2.59 10.49 -5.72
C LEU A 66 3.49 11.71 -5.35
N PRO A 67 3.73 12.66 -6.27
CA PRO A 67 4.56 13.83 -5.99
C PRO A 67 3.80 14.82 -5.10
N LEU A 68 3.84 14.61 -3.78
CA LEU A 68 3.09 15.42 -2.80
C LEU A 68 3.44 16.91 -2.89
N TYR A 69 4.69 17.25 -3.24
CA TYR A 69 5.14 18.63 -3.42
C TYR A 69 4.39 19.40 -4.52
N GLN A 70 3.69 18.72 -5.42
CA GLN A 70 2.84 19.33 -6.47
C GLN A 70 1.38 19.50 -6.03
N LEU A 71 1.01 19.03 -4.84
CA LEU A 71 -0.35 19.12 -4.32
C LEU A 71 -0.54 20.36 -3.43
N ASN A 72 -1.74 20.53 -2.89
CA ASN A 72 -2.07 21.62 -1.97
C ASN A 72 -1.13 21.65 -0.75
N PRO A 73 -0.94 22.84 -0.12
CA PRO A 73 0.08 23.06 0.91
C PRO A 73 0.12 22.00 2.02
N LEU A 74 -1.05 21.55 2.48
CA LEU A 74 -1.16 20.49 3.50
C LEU A 74 -0.34 19.24 3.13
N TYR A 75 -0.45 18.75 1.89
CA TYR A 75 0.26 17.55 1.43
C TYR A 75 1.70 17.86 1.04
N ALA A 76 1.95 19.00 0.40
CA ALA A 76 3.29 19.41 -0.01
C ALA A 76 4.26 19.46 1.17
N GLU A 77 3.81 20.00 2.32
CA GLU A 77 4.58 20.04 3.56
C GLU A 77 4.82 18.65 4.19
N MET A 78 4.12 17.59 3.75
CA MET A 78 4.33 16.23 4.23
C MET A 78 5.47 15.51 3.50
N GLN A 79 5.78 15.88 2.24
CA GLN A 79 6.74 15.16 1.37
C GLN A 79 8.06 14.82 2.08
N ALA A 80 8.70 15.80 2.72
CA ALA A 80 10.01 15.64 3.35
C ALA A 80 10.00 14.71 4.58
N ARG A 81 8.81 14.38 5.10
CA ARG A 81 8.64 13.52 6.27
C ARG A 81 8.30 12.08 5.90
N VAL A 82 7.92 11.82 4.64
CA VAL A 82 7.51 10.49 4.18
C VAL A 82 8.74 9.64 3.93
N ASN A 83 8.78 8.45 4.53
CA ASN A 83 9.78 7.43 4.28
C ASN A 83 9.11 6.17 3.72
N VAL A 84 9.60 5.68 2.59
CA VAL A 84 9.07 4.49 1.90
C VAL A 84 10.20 3.49 1.71
N GLU A 85 10.00 2.27 2.19
CA GLU A 85 10.87 1.12 1.92
C GLU A 85 10.08 0.09 1.12
N ALA A 86 10.55 -0.17 -0.10
CA ALA A 86 9.90 -1.07 -1.05
C ALA A 86 10.68 -2.39 -1.16
N GLY A 87 9.97 -3.46 -1.49
CA GLY A 87 10.59 -4.74 -1.86
C GLY A 87 10.86 -5.70 -0.69
N VAL A 88 10.35 -5.43 0.51
CA VAL A 88 10.56 -6.30 1.69
C VAL A 88 9.76 -7.59 1.54
N LEU A 89 10.44 -8.74 1.46
CA LEU A 89 9.82 -10.04 1.13
C LEU A 89 9.02 -9.98 -0.19
N ARG A 90 9.58 -9.29 -1.19
CA ARG A 90 8.89 -9.08 -2.47
C ARG A 90 8.51 -10.38 -3.15
N ASN A 91 9.36 -11.40 -3.15
CA ASN A 91 9.10 -12.65 -3.85
C ASN A 91 7.93 -13.41 -3.23
N GLU A 92 7.86 -13.44 -1.91
CA GLU A 92 6.78 -14.07 -1.15
C GLU A 92 5.46 -13.33 -1.38
N CYS A 93 5.50 -12.00 -1.39
CA CYS A 93 4.35 -11.16 -1.70
C CYS A 93 3.89 -11.35 -3.16
N LEU A 94 4.81 -11.32 -4.13
CA LEU A 94 4.53 -11.60 -5.54
C LEU A 94 3.91 -13.00 -5.71
N ALA A 95 4.45 -14.01 -5.05
CA ALA A 95 3.93 -15.38 -5.13
C ALA A 95 2.48 -15.48 -4.63
N LEU A 96 2.08 -14.70 -3.62
CA LEU A 96 0.68 -14.60 -3.17
C LEU A 96 -0.22 -14.06 -4.29
N PHE A 97 0.19 -12.99 -4.96
CA PHE A 97 -0.58 -12.38 -6.05
C PHE A 97 -0.60 -13.23 -7.31
N GLN A 98 0.49 -13.91 -7.66
CA GLN A 98 0.51 -14.88 -8.77
C GLN A 98 -0.49 -16.01 -8.53
N ARG A 99 -0.52 -16.59 -7.32
CA ARG A 99 -1.51 -17.61 -6.96
C ARG A 99 -2.94 -17.08 -7.07
N PHE A 100 -3.18 -15.82 -6.67
CA PHE A 100 -4.49 -15.20 -6.80
C PHE A 100 -4.92 -15.13 -8.28
N PHE A 101 -4.11 -14.53 -9.16
CA PHE A 101 -4.47 -14.37 -10.58
C PHE A 101 -4.49 -15.68 -11.38
N GLN A 102 -3.82 -16.74 -10.89
CA GLN A 102 -3.93 -18.08 -11.47
C GLN A 102 -5.24 -18.79 -11.10
N HIS A 103 -5.84 -18.46 -9.96
CA HIS A 103 -7.00 -19.18 -9.42
C HIS A 103 -8.33 -18.43 -9.61
N TYR A 104 -8.31 -17.10 -9.61
CA TYR A 104 -9.50 -16.26 -9.68
C TYR A 104 -9.55 -15.43 -10.96
N SER A 105 -10.75 -15.24 -11.51
CA SER A 105 -10.97 -14.43 -12.72
C SER A 105 -11.17 -12.93 -12.45
N TYR A 106 -11.24 -12.53 -11.18
CA TYR A 106 -11.35 -11.12 -10.80
C TYR A 106 -10.11 -10.35 -11.30
N TRP A 107 -10.33 -9.28 -12.07
CA TRP A 107 -9.27 -8.48 -12.71
C TRP A 107 -8.35 -9.27 -13.65
N GLN A 108 -8.83 -10.40 -14.15
CA GLN A 108 -8.17 -11.09 -15.26
C GLN A 108 -8.01 -10.14 -16.45
N ASP A 109 -6.89 -10.26 -17.15
CA ASP A 109 -6.51 -9.39 -18.28
C ASP A 109 -6.29 -7.90 -17.94
N SER A 110 -6.24 -7.53 -16.66
CA SER A 110 -5.77 -6.20 -16.25
C SER A 110 -4.28 -6.02 -16.53
N LEU A 111 -3.81 -4.77 -16.53
CA LEU A 111 -2.38 -4.45 -16.58
C LEU A 111 -1.64 -5.11 -15.40
N LEU A 112 -2.22 -5.01 -14.20
CA LEU A 112 -1.66 -5.62 -13.00
C LEU A 112 -1.53 -7.14 -13.15
N CYS A 113 -2.59 -7.84 -13.56
CA CYS A 113 -2.56 -9.30 -13.75
C CYS A 113 -1.46 -9.74 -14.72
N ARG A 114 -1.39 -9.12 -15.91
CA ARG A 114 -0.34 -9.44 -16.90
C ARG A 114 1.06 -9.16 -16.35
N TYR A 115 1.23 -8.04 -15.65
CA TYR A 115 2.49 -7.68 -15.03
C TYR A 115 2.90 -8.71 -13.96
N THR A 116 2.01 -9.02 -13.02
CA THR A 116 2.25 -9.99 -11.93
C THR A 116 2.63 -11.37 -12.47
N LEU A 117 1.92 -11.89 -13.47
CA LEU A 117 2.19 -13.22 -14.02
C LEU A 117 3.47 -13.28 -14.86
N ALA A 118 3.95 -12.16 -15.38
CA ALA A 118 5.19 -12.08 -16.16
C ALA A 118 6.46 -11.93 -15.29
N GLN A 119 6.32 -11.61 -14.01
CA GLN A 119 7.45 -11.39 -13.11
C GLN A 119 8.07 -12.72 -12.66
N PRO A 120 9.42 -12.88 -12.73
CA PRO A 120 10.08 -14.06 -12.20
C PRO A 120 10.10 -14.04 -10.68
N LEU A 121 9.89 -15.20 -10.05
CA LEU A 121 10.30 -15.42 -8.66
C LEU A 121 11.81 -15.63 -8.66
N GLN A 122 12.54 -14.88 -7.85
CA GLN A 122 13.99 -15.09 -7.72
C GLN A 122 14.23 -16.18 -6.66
N ASP A 123 15.14 -17.11 -6.95
CA ASP A 123 15.64 -18.05 -5.96
C ASP A 123 16.45 -17.27 -4.91
N THR A 124 16.10 -17.46 -3.64
CA THR A 124 16.75 -16.82 -2.48
C THR A 124 18.00 -17.57 -2.05
#